data_AF-A0A2U9BI47-F1
#
_entry.id   AF-A0A2U9BI47-F1
#
_cell.length_a   1.000
_cell.length_b   1.000
_cell.length_c   1.000
_cell.angle_alpha   90.00
_cell.angle_beta   90.00
_cell.angle_gamma   90.00
#
_symmetry.space_group_name_H-M   'P 1'
#
loop_
_entity.id
_entity.type
_entity.pdbx_description
1 polymer ?
#
loop_
_entity_poly.entity_id
_entity_poly.type
_entity_poly.pdbx_seq_one_letter_code
_entity_poly.pdbx_strand_id
1 'polypeptide(L)'
;MTTLNQQYEEKVRPCIDLIDSLRSLGVEKDLALPAIAVIGDQSSGKSSVLEALSGVALPRGSGIVTRCPLELKMKRKNGGEGWYGKISYKDHEENIENPSDVEKKIREAQDEMAGIGVGISADLISLEIASPDVPDLTLIDLPGITRVAVKGQPEDIEHQIKRLIKKFITKQETISLVVVPCTMDIATTEALRMAQEVDPDGERTLGILTKPDLVDKGTEQTVIDIVHNEVIHLKKGYMIVRCRGQQEITNEVSLAEAIEREKAFFNDHAHFHTLYNEGQATVPKLAEKLTIELVEHIERSLPRLEEQIEEKLAQTQAELERYGTGPPTDPAERLIFLIDKVSAFTQDAIGLATGEELKCGDKLNVFSTLRREFGKWSIHLDLSGNNCECLISIWLLAWCRAVHQLEYMFVCCSQHKD
;
A
#
# COMPACT_ATOMS: atom_id res chain seq x y z
N MET A 1 23.35 19.87 24.51
CA MET A 1 22.79 18.89 23.55
C MET A 1 21.27 18.98 23.41
N THR A 2 20.58 19.95 24.04
CA THR A 2 19.11 20.02 24.07
C THR A 2 18.49 20.86 22.95
N THR A 3 19.16 21.91 22.47
CA THR A 3 18.58 22.84 21.47
C THR A 3 18.56 22.32 20.04
N LEU A 4 19.55 21.51 19.64
CA LEU A 4 19.61 20.88 18.30
C LEU A 4 18.60 19.73 18.17
N ASN A 5 18.44 18.90 19.21
CA ASN A 5 17.44 17.83 19.23
C ASN A 5 16.02 18.38 19.23
N GLN A 6 15.78 19.52 19.88
CA GLN A 6 14.45 20.15 19.92
C GLN A 6 14.05 20.74 18.56
N GLN A 7 14.95 21.45 17.87
CA GLN A 7 14.70 21.93 16.50
C GLN A 7 14.54 20.79 15.48
N TYR A 8 15.19 19.65 15.74
CA TYR A 8 15.05 18.45 14.93
C TYR A 8 13.68 17.78 15.16
N GLU A 9 13.26 17.60 16.42
CA GLU A 9 11.92 17.11 16.78
C GLU A 9 10.81 18.00 16.19
N GLU A 10 10.97 19.33 16.18
CA GLU A 10 10.02 20.29 15.60
C GLU A 10 9.82 20.10 14.08
N LYS A 11 10.81 19.57 13.34
CA LYS A 11 10.71 19.30 11.90
C LYS A 11 10.28 17.87 11.57
N VAL A 12 10.74 16.91 12.36
CA VAL A 12 10.47 15.48 12.20
C VAL A 12 8.99 15.19 12.42
N ARG A 13 8.44 15.71 13.50
CA ARG A 13 7.10 15.34 13.97
C ARG A 13 5.98 15.74 13.01
N PRO A 14 5.95 16.96 12.44
CA PRO A 14 4.96 17.32 11.43
C PRO A 14 5.01 16.42 10.18
N CYS A 15 6.18 15.95 9.78
CA CYS A 15 6.31 15.07 8.61
C CYS A 15 5.68 13.70 8.87
N ILE A 16 5.93 13.13 10.05
CA ILE A 16 5.35 11.84 10.46
C ILE A 16 3.84 11.98 10.68
N ASP A 17 3.41 13.04 11.38
CA ASP A 17 2.00 13.34 11.63
C ASP A 17 1.21 13.53 10.33
N LEU A 18 1.82 14.15 9.31
CA LEU A 18 1.23 14.29 7.97
C LEU A 18 0.97 12.93 7.33
N ILE A 19 1.98 12.04 7.30
CA ILE A 19 1.83 10.71 6.70
C ILE A 19 0.79 9.88 7.48
N ASP A 20 0.81 9.92 8.80
CA ASP A 20 -0.17 9.24 9.64
C ASP A 20 -1.59 9.79 9.40
N SER A 21 -1.75 11.10 9.21
CA SER A 21 -3.03 11.73 8.86
C SER A 21 -3.54 11.25 7.49
N LEU A 22 -2.68 11.24 6.46
CA LEU A 22 -3.03 10.69 5.15
C LEU A 22 -3.47 9.23 5.24
N ARG A 23 -2.78 8.44 6.08
CA ARG A 23 -3.13 7.04 6.30
C ARG A 23 -4.50 6.91 6.99
N SER A 24 -4.78 7.71 8.01
CA SER A 24 -6.07 7.73 8.71
C SER A 24 -7.25 8.11 7.81
N LEU A 25 -7.01 8.93 6.78
CA LEU A 25 -8.00 9.29 5.77
C LEU A 25 -8.23 8.18 4.73
N GLY A 26 -7.43 7.11 4.79
CA GLY A 26 -7.52 5.95 3.90
C GLY A 26 -6.82 6.13 2.56
N VAL A 27 -5.97 7.16 2.40
CA VAL A 27 -5.24 7.44 1.16
C VAL A 27 -4.35 6.26 0.74
N GLU A 28 -3.88 5.48 1.71
CA GLU A 28 -3.05 4.29 1.49
C GLU A 28 -3.72 3.17 0.66
N LYS A 29 -5.05 3.21 0.50
CA LYS A 29 -5.80 2.25 -0.31
C LYS A 29 -5.52 2.44 -1.80
N ASP A 30 -5.32 3.68 -2.22
CA ASP A 30 -5.13 4.06 -3.61
C ASP A 30 -3.69 4.46 -3.93
N LEU A 31 -2.95 4.94 -2.93
CA LEU A 31 -1.60 5.48 -3.08
C LEU A 31 -0.60 4.85 -2.11
N ALA A 32 0.67 4.80 -2.53
CA ALA A 32 1.75 4.33 -1.67
C ALA A 32 2.22 5.46 -0.75
N LEU A 33 2.07 5.27 0.57
CA LEU A 33 2.61 6.20 1.56
C LEU A 33 3.99 5.75 2.04
N PRO A 34 4.88 6.71 2.39
CA PRO A 34 6.16 6.43 3.02
C PRO A 34 6.05 5.51 4.24
N ALA A 35 6.80 4.42 4.25
CA ALA A 35 6.84 3.46 5.35
C ALA A 35 8.16 2.70 5.40
N ILE A 36 8.45 2.05 6.54
CA ILE A 36 9.57 1.11 6.66
C ILE A 36 9.01 -0.30 6.79
N ALA A 37 9.33 -1.17 5.84
CA ALA A 37 8.96 -2.58 5.88
C ALA A 37 10.11 -3.41 6.44
N VAL A 38 9.84 -4.18 7.50
CA VAL A 38 10.84 -5.02 8.16
C VAL A 38 10.79 -6.43 7.59
N ILE A 39 11.88 -6.85 6.97
CA ILE A 39 12.02 -8.17 6.35
C ILE A 39 13.20 -8.93 6.96
N GLY A 40 13.06 -10.25 7.04
CA GLY A 40 14.10 -11.11 7.59
C GLY A 40 13.72 -12.57 7.48
N ASP A 41 14.72 -13.44 7.46
CA ASP A 41 14.51 -14.88 7.52
C ASP A 41 13.87 -15.25 8.88
N GLN A 42 13.20 -16.40 8.93
CA GLN A 42 12.68 -16.91 10.21
C GLN A 42 13.82 -17.01 11.23
N SER A 43 13.57 -16.54 12.46
CA SER A 43 14.57 -16.51 13.54
C SER A 43 15.73 -15.53 13.34
N SER A 44 15.66 -14.61 12.38
CA SER A 44 16.63 -13.52 12.18
C SER A 44 16.72 -12.52 13.34
N GLY A 45 15.78 -12.54 14.29
CA GLY A 45 15.72 -11.59 15.40
C GLY A 45 14.84 -10.37 15.14
N LYS A 46 14.09 -10.34 14.02
CA LYS A 46 13.13 -9.28 13.67
C LYS A 46 12.21 -8.85 14.82
N SER A 47 11.50 -9.80 15.45
CA SER A 47 10.62 -9.50 16.59
C SER A 47 11.41 -8.90 17.77
N SER A 48 12.65 -9.34 18.02
CA SER A 48 13.47 -8.76 19.09
C SER A 48 13.86 -7.31 18.82
N VAL A 49 14.15 -6.95 17.57
CA VAL A 49 14.44 -5.56 17.19
C VAL A 49 13.19 -4.71 17.40
N LEU A 50 12.03 -5.19 16.94
CA LEU A 50 10.75 -4.48 17.07
C LEU A 50 10.29 -4.31 18.52
N GLU A 51 10.50 -5.29 19.39
CA GLU A 51 10.24 -5.16 20.83
C GLU A 51 11.16 -4.13 21.48
N ALA A 52 12.44 -4.11 21.09
CA ALA A 52 13.40 -3.17 21.65
C ALA A 52 13.09 -1.72 21.24
N LEU A 53 12.52 -1.52 20.05
CA LEU A 53 12.07 -0.20 19.58
C LEU A 53 10.70 0.20 20.17
N SER A 54 9.76 -0.74 20.25
CA SER A 54 8.37 -0.47 20.66
C SER A 54 8.13 -0.46 22.16
N GLY A 55 9.05 -1.06 22.92
CA GLY A 55 8.94 -1.19 24.35
C GLY A 55 7.87 -2.18 24.83
N VAL A 56 7.24 -2.94 23.92
CA VAL A 56 6.21 -3.94 24.24
C VAL A 56 6.62 -5.32 23.75
N ALA A 57 6.05 -6.37 24.36
CA ALA A 57 6.26 -7.74 23.90
C ALA A 57 5.46 -8.00 22.62
N LEU A 58 6.10 -8.64 21.64
CA LEU A 58 5.44 -9.09 20.42
C LEU A 58 5.38 -10.62 20.43
N PRO A 59 4.43 -11.24 19.71
CA PRO A 59 4.32 -12.68 19.69
C PRO A 59 5.64 -13.36 19.28
N ARG A 60 6.04 -14.37 20.06
CA ARG A 60 7.19 -15.26 19.81
C ARG A 60 6.76 -16.73 19.88
N GLY A 61 7.42 -17.61 19.13
CA GLY A 61 7.09 -19.04 19.15
C GLY A 61 7.76 -19.85 18.05
N SER A 62 7.51 -21.16 18.07
CA SER A 62 7.89 -22.07 16.98
C SER A 62 6.89 -21.99 15.83
N GLY A 63 7.37 -21.93 14.59
CA GLY A 63 6.54 -21.75 13.38
C GLY A 63 6.49 -20.31 12.87
N ILE A 64 5.51 -20.01 12.00
CA ILE A 64 5.28 -18.64 11.51
C ILE A 64 4.54 -17.88 12.60
N VAL A 65 5.26 -16.98 13.26
CA VAL A 65 4.72 -16.22 14.39
C VAL A 65 3.94 -14.99 13.93
N THR A 66 4.48 -14.25 12.97
CA THR A 66 3.76 -13.15 12.30
C THR A 66 2.98 -13.73 11.12
N ARG A 67 1.67 -13.94 11.26
CA ARG A 67 0.79 -14.50 10.20
C ARG A 67 0.08 -13.45 9.35
N CYS A 68 0.06 -12.20 9.83
CA CYS A 68 -0.51 -11.05 9.14
C CYS A 68 0.52 -9.90 9.25
N PRO A 69 0.67 -9.04 8.23
CA PRO A 69 1.44 -7.80 8.38
C PRO A 69 0.98 -7.02 9.61
N LEU A 70 1.92 -6.62 10.46
CA LEU A 70 1.64 -5.81 11.65
C LEU A 70 2.25 -4.42 11.44
N GLU A 71 1.40 -3.43 11.27
CA GLU A 71 1.80 -2.03 11.28
C GLU A 71 1.89 -1.53 12.72
N LEU A 72 3.10 -1.18 13.12
CA LEU A 72 3.44 -0.68 14.43
C LEU A 72 3.68 0.83 14.35
N LYS A 73 2.71 1.62 14.83
CA LYS A 73 2.76 3.08 14.92
C LYS A 73 3.22 3.47 16.31
N MET A 74 4.42 4.00 16.44
CA MET A 74 4.96 4.48 17.71
C MET A 74 4.92 6.01 17.72
N LYS A 75 4.33 6.57 18.78
CA LYS A 75 4.23 8.02 19.00
C LYS A 75 4.82 8.40 20.34
N ARG A 76 5.84 9.24 20.31
CA ARG A 76 6.47 9.76 21.51
C ARG A 76 5.51 10.72 22.21
N LYS A 77 5.27 10.50 23.50
CA LYS A 77 4.47 11.41 24.34
C LYS A 77 5.35 12.32 25.19
N ASN A 78 4.79 13.44 25.62
CA ASN A 78 5.44 14.32 26.58
C ASN A 78 5.53 13.65 27.96
N GLY A 79 6.57 13.99 28.73
CA GLY A 79 6.78 13.43 30.06
C GLY A 79 5.59 13.70 30.99
N GLY A 80 5.02 12.62 31.56
CA GLY A 80 3.86 12.68 32.47
C GLY A 80 2.55 12.15 31.86
N GLU A 81 2.49 11.94 30.55
CA GLU A 81 1.36 11.26 29.91
C GLU A 81 1.50 9.73 30.04
N GLY A 82 0.40 9.06 30.37
CA GLY A 82 0.36 7.61 30.51
C GLY A 82 0.52 6.87 29.16
N TRP A 83 0.95 5.62 29.27
CA TRP A 83 1.00 4.70 28.14
C TRP A 83 -0.39 4.55 27.49
N TYR A 84 -0.43 4.43 26.17
CA TYR A 84 -1.64 4.19 25.40
C TYR A 84 -1.34 3.15 24.33
N GLY A 85 -2.23 2.17 24.20
CA GLY A 85 -2.21 1.21 23.12
C GLY A 85 -3.58 1.16 22.42
N LYS A 86 -3.59 0.96 21.11
CA LYS A 86 -4.80 0.68 20.34
C LYS A 86 -4.48 -0.32 19.24
N ILE A 87 -5.34 -1.32 19.09
CA ILE A 87 -5.27 -2.30 18.01
C ILE A 87 -6.50 -2.16 17.11
N SER A 88 -6.27 -2.13 15.81
CA SER A 88 -7.33 -2.03 14.79
C SER A 88 -7.07 -3.05 13.68
N TYR A 89 -8.09 -3.81 13.29
CA TYR A 89 -8.05 -4.76 12.18
C TYR A 89 -9.46 -5.03 11.65
N LYS A 90 -9.61 -5.19 10.33
CA LYS A 90 -10.93 -5.27 9.66
C LYS A 90 -11.84 -4.10 10.12
N ASP A 91 -12.95 -4.41 10.80
CA ASP A 91 -13.89 -3.45 11.37
C ASP A 91 -13.83 -3.42 12.92
N HIS A 92 -12.82 -4.06 13.52
CA HIS A 92 -12.61 -4.12 14.97
C HIS A 92 -11.57 -3.09 15.39
N GLU A 93 -11.88 -2.35 16.46
CA GLU A 93 -10.99 -1.41 17.10
C GLU A 93 -11.10 -1.56 18.62
N GLU A 94 -9.97 -1.70 19.30
CA GLU A 94 -9.91 -1.89 20.75
C GLU A 94 -8.74 -1.12 21.35
N ASN A 95 -9.01 -0.38 22.44
CA ASN A 95 -7.96 0.23 23.24
C ASN A 95 -7.34 -0.82 24.17
N ILE A 96 -6.03 -0.78 24.31
CA ILE A 96 -5.25 -1.62 25.20
C ILE A 96 -4.86 -0.76 26.40
N GLU A 97 -5.15 -1.24 27.61
CA GLU A 97 -4.86 -0.51 28.85
C GLU A 97 -3.43 -0.78 29.36
N ASN A 98 -2.95 -2.02 29.24
CA ASN A 98 -1.63 -2.41 29.73
C ASN A 98 -0.70 -2.90 28.61
N PRO A 99 0.59 -2.52 28.63
CA PRO A 99 1.59 -3.03 27.69
C PRO A 99 1.70 -4.56 27.66
N SER A 100 1.42 -5.24 28.79
CA SER A 100 1.48 -6.70 28.92
C SER A 100 0.41 -7.42 28.10
N ASP A 101 -0.70 -6.75 27.79
CA ASP A 101 -1.81 -7.35 27.05
C ASP A 101 -1.59 -7.31 25.54
N VAL A 102 -0.62 -6.51 25.07
CA VAL A 102 -0.35 -6.31 23.64
C VAL A 102 -0.06 -7.61 22.91
N GLU A 103 0.83 -8.45 23.44
CA GLU A 103 1.18 -9.72 22.80
C GLU A 103 -0.07 -10.60 22.61
N LYS A 104 -0.88 -10.71 23.67
CA LYS A 104 -2.11 -11.52 23.67
C LYS A 104 -3.10 -10.99 22.63
N LYS A 105 -3.31 -9.67 22.59
CA LYS A 105 -4.21 -9.02 21.63
C LYS A 105 -3.78 -9.19 20.18
N ILE A 106 -2.48 -9.13 19.90
CA ILE A 106 -1.97 -9.40 18.54
C ILE A 106 -2.26 -10.87 18.15
N ARG A 107 -2.06 -11.83 19.07
CA ARG A 107 -2.36 -13.24 18.79
C ARG A 107 -3.84 -13.47 18.48
N GLU A 108 -4.72 -12.89 19.30
CA GLU A 108 -6.18 -12.94 19.10
C GLU A 108 -6.57 -12.38 17.72
N ALA A 109 -6.05 -11.21 17.36
CA ALA A 109 -6.28 -10.59 16.06
C ALA A 109 -5.78 -11.46 14.89
N GLN A 110 -4.58 -12.04 15.03
CA GLN A 110 -4.03 -12.94 14.01
C GLN A 110 -4.87 -14.21 13.83
N ASP A 111 -5.37 -14.80 14.92
CA ASP A 111 -6.23 -15.99 14.86
C ASP A 111 -7.56 -15.69 14.17
N GLU A 112 -8.12 -14.50 14.37
CA GLU A 112 -9.34 -14.08 13.70
C GLU A 112 -9.14 -13.74 12.22
N MET A 113 -7.97 -13.20 11.86
CA MET A 113 -7.66 -12.79 10.49
C MET A 113 -7.22 -13.95 9.60
N ALA A 114 -6.32 -14.80 10.10
CA ALA A 114 -5.76 -15.92 9.35
C ALA A 114 -6.53 -17.24 9.56
N GLY A 115 -7.49 -17.26 10.49
CA GLY A 115 -8.18 -18.47 10.93
C GLY A 115 -7.34 -19.28 11.93
N ILE A 116 -8.02 -20.17 12.68
CA ILE A 116 -7.36 -21.07 13.64
C ILE A 116 -6.43 -22.02 12.88
N GLY A 117 -5.11 -21.85 13.05
CA GLY A 117 -4.11 -22.66 12.38
C GLY A 117 -2.95 -21.83 11.82
N VAL A 118 -2.43 -22.25 10.67
CA VAL A 118 -1.15 -21.79 10.11
C VAL A 118 -1.28 -21.02 8.80
N GLY A 119 -2.47 -20.48 8.53
CA GLY A 119 -2.72 -19.61 7.38
C GLY A 119 -1.99 -18.27 7.49
N ILE A 120 -1.88 -17.57 6.36
CA ILE A 120 -1.38 -16.20 6.27
C ILE A 120 -2.48 -15.33 5.70
N SER A 121 -2.67 -14.13 6.25
CA SER A 121 -3.51 -13.11 5.65
C SER A 121 -2.64 -11.98 5.08
N ALA A 122 -3.10 -11.38 3.99
CA ALA A 122 -2.50 -10.16 3.43
C ALA A 122 -3.07 -8.89 4.07
N ASP A 123 -4.11 -9.02 4.88
CA ASP A 123 -4.74 -7.92 5.60
C ASP A 123 -3.88 -7.50 6.79
N LEU A 124 -3.88 -6.21 7.08
CA LEU A 124 -2.95 -5.58 8.01
C LEU A 124 -3.59 -5.38 9.39
N ILE A 125 -2.82 -5.64 10.44
CA ILE A 125 -3.16 -5.31 11.84
C ILE A 125 -2.45 -3.99 12.16
N SER A 126 -3.17 -2.96 12.56
CA SER A 126 -2.59 -1.69 13.02
C SER A 126 -2.50 -1.70 14.54
N LEU A 127 -1.31 -1.48 15.09
CA LEU A 127 -1.03 -1.32 16.51
C LEU A 127 -0.41 0.06 16.73
N GLU A 128 -1.16 0.93 17.40
CA GLU A 128 -0.70 2.25 17.83
C GLU A 128 -0.24 2.18 19.29
N ILE A 129 0.99 2.63 19.55
CA ILE A 129 1.60 2.70 20.87
C ILE A 129 2.07 4.12 21.09
N ALA A 130 1.64 4.73 22.19
CA ALA A 130 2.10 6.05 22.57
C ALA A 130 2.68 6.06 23.99
N SER A 131 3.94 6.47 24.12
CA SER A 131 4.74 6.42 25.34
C SER A 131 5.88 7.46 25.29
N PRO A 132 6.39 7.99 26.42
CA PRO A 132 7.56 8.88 26.42
C PRO A 132 8.85 8.20 25.96
N ASP A 133 8.91 6.87 26.07
CA ASP A 133 10.12 6.06 25.84
C ASP A 133 10.22 5.46 24.43
N VAL A 134 9.21 5.66 23.58
CA VAL A 134 9.20 5.17 22.19
C VAL A 134 9.54 6.29 21.20
N PRO A 135 10.20 5.99 20.07
CA PRO A 135 10.44 6.96 19.01
C PRO A 135 9.15 7.28 18.25
N ASP A 136 9.10 8.45 17.61
CA ASP A 136 8.10 8.75 16.58
C ASP A 136 8.51 7.99 15.30
N LEU A 137 7.86 6.84 15.04
CA LEU A 137 8.21 5.94 13.94
C LEU A 137 7.07 4.98 13.60
N THR A 138 6.83 4.74 12.31
CA THR A 138 5.93 3.68 11.85
C THR A 138 6.69 2.59 11.10
N LEU A 139 6.54 1.34 11.56
CA LEU A 139 7.17 0.15 11.00
C LEU A 139 6.11 -0.86 10.56
N ILE A 140 6.32 -1.55 9.45
CA ILE A 140 5.48 -2.65 8.99
C ILE A 140 6.25 -3.95 9.16
N ASP A 141 5.86 -4.74 10.15
CA ASP A 141 6.41 -6.08 10.37
C ASP A 141 5.80 -7.08 9.39
N LEU A 142 6.65 -7.75 8.61
CA LEU A 142 6.22 -8.76 7.65
C LEU A 142 6.53 -10.17 8.16
N PRO A 143 5.79 -11.21 7.71
CA PRO A 143 6.09 -12.59 8.05
C PRO A 143 7.54 -12.96 7.71
N GLY A 144 8.21 -13.69 8.61
CA GLY A 144 9.59 -14.14 8.39
C GLY A 144 9.66 -15.21 7.30
N ILE A 145 10.69 -15.15 6.46
CA ILE A 145 10.82 -16.08 5.32
C ILE A 145 11.16 -17.48 5.84
N THR A 146 10.31 -18.46 5.53
CA THR A 146 10.50 -19.88 5.88
C THR A 146 10.88 -20.67 4.63
N ARG A 147 11.89 -21.55 4.74
CA ARG A 147 12.35 -22.41 3.62
C ARG A 147 11.66 -23.77 3.56
N VAL A 148 11.03 -24.17 4.66
CA VAL A 148 10.39 -25.48 4.80
C VAL A 148 9.04 -25.29 5.48
N ALA A 149 7.99 -25.86 4.90
CA ALA A 149 6.67 -25.90 5.51
C ALA A 149 6.71 -26.72 6.80
N VAL A 150 6.22 -26.16 7.89
CA VAL A 150 6.03 -26.90 9.15
C VAL A 150 4.76 -27.75 9.04
N LYS A 151 4.64 -28.85 9.81
CA LYS A 151 3.46 -29.73 9.76
C LYS A 151 2.16 -28.94 9.87
N GLY A 152 1.30 -29.07 8.85
CA GLY A 152 0.00 -28.39 8.75
C GLY A 152 -0.01 -27.15 7.85
N GLN A 153 1.16 -26.63 7.44
CA GLN A 153 1.26 -25.51 6.50
C GLN A 153 1.07 -25.97 5.05
N PRO A 154 0.51 -25.10 4.18
CA PRO A 154 0.54 -25.33 2.74
C PRO A 154 1.98 -25.49 2.23
N GLU A 155 2.18 -26.35 1.23
CA GLU A 155 3.50 -26.52 0.61
C GLU A 155 4.01 -25.23 -0.07
N ASP A 156 3.10 -24.34 -0.48
CA ASP A 156 3.40 -23.06 -1.13
C ASP A 156 3.54 -21.88 -0.16
N ILE A 157 3.63 -22.14 1.16
CA ILE A 157 3.68 -21.08 2.18
C ILE A 157 4.85 -20.11 1.97
N GLU A 158 6.01 -20.61 1.54
CA GLU A 158 7.17 -19.79 1.18
C GLU A 158 6.82 -18.81 0.05
N HIS A 159 6.16 -19.29 -1.00
CA HIS A 159 5.74 -18.46 -2.12
C HIS A 159 4.68 -17.43 -1.71
N GLN A 160 3.78 -17.78 -0.79
CA GLN A 160 2.80 -16.84 -0.25
C GLN A 160 3.48 -15.72 0.55
N ILE A 161 4.41 -16.06 1.45
CA ILE A 161 5.20 -15.09 2.22
C ILE A 161 5.98 -14.18 1.29
N LYS A 162 6.71 -14.74 0.31
CA LYS A 162 7.50 -13.95 -0.63
C LYS A 162 6.64 -12.98 -1.44
N ARG A 163 5.47 -13.43 -1.90
CA ARG A 163 4.50 -12.60 -2.63
C ARG A 163 3.96 -11.47 -1.76
N LEU A 164 3.64 -11.77 -0.50
CA LEU A 164 3.19 -10.79 0.46
C LEU A 164 4.27 -9.74 0.72
N ILE A 165 5.51 -10.15 0.99
CA ILE A 165 6.64 -9.24 1.17
C ILE A 165 6.83 -8.35 -0.07
N LYS A 166 6.84 -8.94 -1.28
CA LYS A 166 6.97 -8.21 -2.54
C LYS A 166 5.91 -7.12 -2.72
N LYS A 167 4.68 -7.32 -2.24
CA LYS A 167 3.61 -6.31 -2.29
C LYS A 167 3.98 -5.01 -1.54
N PHE A 168 4.79 -5.11 -0.49
CA PHE A 168 5.26 -3.95 0.28
C PHE A 168 6.59 -3.41 -0.28
N ILE A 169 7.60 -4.27 -0.47
CA ILE A 169 8.95 -3.81 -0.83
C ILE A 169 9.09 -3.32 -2.29
N THR A 170 8.13 -3.62 -3.18
CA THR A 170 8.14 -3.11 -4.57
C THR A 170 7.80 -1.62 -4.65
N LYS A 171 7.09 -1.08 -3.65
CA LYS A 171 6.75 0.34 -3.58
C LYS A 171 8.02 1.17 -3.36
N GLN A 172 8.21 2.21 -4.17
CA GLN A 172 9.42 3.04 -4.12
C GLN A 172 9.45 3.91 -2.86
N GLU A 173 8.27 4.21 -2.33
CA GLU A 173 8.02 4.93 -1.09
C GLU A 173 8.22 4.03 0.15
N THR A 174 8.68 2.78 -0.01
CA THR A 174 8.93 1.87 1.13
C THR A 174 10.42 1.62 1.30
N ILE A 175 10.93 1.95 2.48
CA ILE A 175 12.28 1.58 2.92
C ILE A 175 12.27 0.11 3.35
N SER A 176 13.22 -0.67 2.85
CA SER A 176 13.41 -2.07 3.24
C SER A 176 14.39 -2.17 4.40
N LEU A 177 13.91 -2.57 5.58
CA LEU A 177 14.73 -2.84 6.76
C LEU A 177 15.05 -4.34 6.82
N VAL A 178 16.27 -4.72 6.45
CA VAL A 178 16.69 -6.12 6.32
C VAL A 178 17.35 -6.58 7.60
N VAL A 179 16.75 -7.52 8.32
CA VAL A 179 17.26 -8.06 9.57
C VAL A 179 17.99 -9.38 9.32
N VAL A 180 19.27 -9.43 9.67
CA VAL A 180 20.18 -10.56 9.43
C VAL A 180 20.92 -10.91 10.72
N PRO A 181 20.99 -12.17 11.15
CA PRO A 181 21.83 -12.55 12.29
C PRO A 181 23.31 -12.53 11.92
N CYS A 182 24.18 -12.06 12.82
CA CYS A 182 25.64 -11.98 12.62
C CYS A 182 26.29 -13.36 12.38
N THR A 183 25.63 -14.44 12.78
CA THR A 183 26.14 -15.82 12.65
C THR A 183 26.01 -16.40 11.24
N MET A 184 25.34 -15.69 10.32
CA MET A 184 25.09 -16.16 8.96
C MET A 184 25.81 -15.29 7.94
N ASP A 185 26.18 -15.90 6.81
CA ASP A 185 26.66 -15.15 5.65
C ASP A 185 25.53 -14.33 5.05
N ILE A 186 25.71 -13.02 5.06
CA ILE A 186 24.76 -12.04 4.54
C ILE A 186 24.39 -12.29 3.08
N ALA A 187 25.34 -12.78 2.26
CA ALA A 187 25.10 -13.06 0.83
C ALA A 187 24.12 -14.23 0.59
N THR A 188 23.91 -15.07 1.60
CA THR A 188 23.02 -16.25 1.53
C THR A 188 21.62 -15.99 2.07
N THR A 189 21.38 -14.79 2.60
CA THR A 189 20.11 -14.43 3.24
C THR A 189 19.05 -14.10 2.19
N GLU A 190 17.89 -14.76 2.28
CA GLU A 190 16.83 -14.58 1.28
C GLU A 190 16.19 -13.19 1.39
N ALA A 191 16.08 -12.64 2.60
CA ALA A 191 15.59 -11.29 2.81
C ALA A 191 16.41 -10.22 2.06
N LEU A 192 17.74 -10.33 2.05
CA LEU A 192 18.59 -9.37 1.33
C LEU A 192 18.48 -9.56 -0.19
N ARG A 193 18.45 -10.82 -0.67
CA ARG A 193 18.22 -11.10 -2.09
C ARG A 193 16.91 -10.47 -2.58
N MET A 194 15.84 -10.64 -1.82
CA MET A 194 14.55 -10.04 -2.15
C MET A 194 14.58 -8.51 -2.18
N ALA A 195 15.33 -7.87 -1.28
CA ALA A 195 15.54 -6.42 -1.32
C ALA A 195 16.30 -5.99 -2.57
N GLN A 196 17.39 -6.69 -2.92
CA GLN A 196 18.19 -6.40 -4.12
C GLN A 196 17.43 -6.60 -5.43
N GLU A 197 16.46 -7.52 -5.48
CA GLU A 197 15.59 -7.69 -6.66
C GLU A 197 14.74 -6.45 -6.98
N VAL A 198 14.35 -5.67 -5.95
CA VAL A 198 13.49 -4.48 -6.09
C VAL A 198 14.23 -3.15 -5.86
N ASP A 199 15.43 -3.21 -5.32
CA ASP A 199 16.34 -2.10 -5.04
C ASP A 199 17.80 -2.52 -5.34
N PRO A 200 18.18 -2.67 -6.62
CA PRO A 200 19.51 -3.17 -7.01
C PRO A 200 20.66 -2.27 -6.56
N ASP A 201 20.42 -0.95 -6.47
CA ASP A 201 21.40 0.05 -6.07
C ASP A 201 21.45 0.26 -4.54
N GLY A 202 20.58 -0.43 -3.78
CA GLY A 202 20.51 -0.33 -2.33
C GLY A 202 20.17 1.08 -1.83
N GLU A 203 19.40 1.87 -2.58
CA GLU A 203 19.11 3.27 -2.24
C GLU A 203 18.17 3.40 -1.03
N ARG A 204 17.25 2.45 -0.90
CA ARG A 204 16.18 2.43 0.10
C ARG A 204 16.24 1.20 0.98
N THR A 205 17.40 0.57 1.06
CA THR A 205 17.64 -0.63 1.88
C THR A 205 18.60 -0.31 3.02
N LEU A 206 18.19 -0.64 4.24
CA LEU A 206 19.00 -0.51 5.47
C LEU A 206 19.18 -1.90 6.08
N GLY A 207 20.43 -2.30 6.35
CA GLY A 207 20.75 -3.59 6.93
C GLY A 207 20.93 -3.54 8.44
N ILE A 208 20.33 -4.50 9.17
CA ILE A 208 20.44 -4.63 10.62
C ILE A 208 21.02 -5.99 10.96
N LEU A 209 22.18 -5.97 11.62
CA LEU A 209 22.83 -7.16 12.14
C LEU A 209 22.39 -7.43 13.58
N THR A 210 21.94 -8.65 13.86
CA THR A 210 21.43 -9.07 15.18
C THR A 210 22.23 -10.24 15.76
N LYS A 211 22.01 -10.55 17.04
CA LYS A 211 22.68 -11.66 17.75
C LYS A 211 24.22 -11.61 17.68
N PRO A 212 24.85 -10.44 17.91
CA PRO A 212 26.31 -10.33 17.91
C PRO A 212 26.97 -11.17 19.01
N ASP A 213 26.21 -11.56 20.04
CA ASP A 213 26.62 -12.41 21.16
C ASP A 213 26.88 -13.88 20.77
N LEU A 214 26.37 -14.32 19.63
CA LEU A 214 26.53 -15.69 19.13
C LEU A 214 27.67 -15.82 18.10
N VAL A 215 28.40 -14.74 17.82
CA VAL A 215 29.50 -14.75 16.85
C VAL A 215 30.67 -15.53 17.42
N ASP A 216 31.22 -16.44 16.62
CA ASP A 216 32.39 -17.22 17.00
C ASP A 216 33.64 -16.35 17.05
N LYS A 217 34.46 -16.54 18.09
CA LYS A 217 35.74 -15.84 18.23
C LYS A 217 36.65 -16.09 17.03
N GLY A 218 37.11 -15.03 16.40
CA GLY A 218 37.89 -15.01 15.17
C GLY A 218 37.09 -14.63 13.92
N THR A 219 35.76 -14.51 13.99
CA THR A 219 34.90 -14.10 12.86
C THR A 219 34.31 -12.69 13.01
N GLU A 220 34.60 -12.00 14.12
CA GLU A 220 34.09 -10.67 14.42
C GLU A 220 34.55 -9.62 13.40
N GLN A 221 35.73 -9.80 12.79
CA GLN A 221 36.22 -8.89 11.75
C GLN A 221 35.29 -8.88 10.54
N THR A 222 34.82 -10.05 10.10
CA THR A 222 33.87 -10.14 8.98
C THR A 222 32.58 -9.38 9.27
N VAL A 223 32.13 -9.39 10.53
CA VAL A 223 30.94 -8.63 10.95
C VAL A 223 31.22 -7.13 10.88
N ILE A 224 32.41 -6.68 11.29
CA ILE A 224 32.83 -5.28 11.18
C ILE A 224 32.84 -4.84 9.71
N ASP A 225 33.46 -5.64 8.83
CA ASP A 225 33.57 -5.33 7.40
C ASP A 225 32.17 -5.18 6.74
N ILE A 226 31.19 -5.99 7.18
CA ILE A 226 29.79 -5.83 6.76
C ILE A 226 29.21 -4.50 7.25
N VAL A 227 29.40 -4.16 8.54
CA VAL A 227 28.85 -2.91 9.12
C VAL A 227 29.49 -1.66 8.48
N HIS A 228 30.78 -1.75 8.14
CA HIS A 228 31.53 -0.73 7.39
C HIS A 228 31.17 -0.68 5.89
N ASN A 229 30.20 -1.49 5.45
CA ASN A 229 29.66 -1.45 4.09
C ASN A 229 30.66 -1.92 3.02
N GLU A 230 31.62 -2.77 3.39
CA GLU A 230 32.71 -3.24 2.51
C GLU A 230 32.34 -4.51 1.73
N VAL A 231 31.40 -5.32 2.25
CA VAL A 231 31.01 -6.61 1.66
C VAL A 231 29.88 -6.45 0.64
N ILE A 232 28.75 -5.89 1.07
CA ILE A 232 27.61 -5.55 0.22
C ILE A 232 27.31 -4.08 0.47
N HIS A 233 27.31 -3.27 -0.58
CA HIS A 233 27.11 -1.83 -0.44
C HIS A 233 25.62 -1.47 -0.39
N LEU A 234 25.18 -0.84 0.70
CA LEU A 234 23.86 -0.22 0.85
C LEU A 234 24.03 1.29 1.08
N LYS A 235 23.24 2.14 0.41
CA LYS A 235 23.36 3.61 0.56
C LYS A 235 22.99 4.09 1.97
N LYS A 236 22.02 3.41 2.61
CA LYS A 236 21.66 3.69 4.02
C LYS A 236 22.58 2.96 5.02
N GLY A 237 23.46 2.08 4.52
CA GLY A 237 24.47 1.36 5.30
C GLY A 237 23.89 0.27 6.20
N TYR A 238 24.60 0.02 7.30
CA TYR A 238 24.29 -1.03 8.26
C TYR A 238 24.27 -0.51 9.70
N MET A 239 23.59 -1.24 10.58
CA MET A 239 23.62 -1.07 12.03
C MET A 239 23.71 -2.43 12.72
N ILE A 240 24.33 -2.49 13.89
CA ILE A 240 24.41 -3.72 14.70
C ILE A 240 23.70 -3.53 16.05
N VAL A 241 22.87 -4.50 16.43
CA VAL A 241 22.07 -4.43 17.67
C VAL A 241 22.11 -5.74 18.44
N ARG A 242 22.12 -5.63 19.77
CA ARG A 242 22.01 -6.76 20.69
C ARG A 242 20.69 -6.65 21.43
N CYS A 243 19.73 -7.47 21.02
CA CYS A 243 18.43 -7.54 21.67
C CYS A 243 18.38 -8.68 22.70
N ARG A 244 17.30 -8.73 23.50
CA ARG A 244 17.08 -9.79 24.49
C ARG A 244 17.11 -11.19 23.84
N GLY A 245 17.90 -12.07 24.44
CA GLY A 245 17.94 -13.48 24.10
C GLY A 245 16.76 -14.27 24.69
N GLN A 246 16.57 -15.52 24.29
CA GLN A 246 15.47 -16.36 24.78
C GLN A 246 15.52 -16.57 26.31
N GLN A 247 16.72 -16.72 26.87
CA GLN A 247 16.91 -16.89 28.32
C GLN A 247 16.56 -15.61 29.10
N GLU A 248 16.94 -14.44 28.57
CA GLU A 248 16.65 -13.16 29.21
C GLU A 248 15.15 -12.84 29.19
N ILE A 249 14.43 -13.30 28.17
CA ILE A 249 12.97 -13.23 28.11
C ILE A 249 12.35 -14.14 29.18
N THR A 250 12.83 -15.37 29.33
CA THR A 250 12.36 -16.28 30.38
C THR A 250 12.65 -15.74 31.78
N ASN A 251 13.72 -14.97 31.94
CA ASN A 251 14.08 -14.32 33.19
C ASN A 251 13.39 -12.95 33.38
N GLU A 252 12.46 -12.57 32.50
CA GLU A 252 11.71 -11.31 32.54
C GLU A 252 12.59 -10.05 32.65
N VAL A 253 13.76 -10.08 32.00
CA VAL A 253 14.67 -8.92 32.00
C VAL A 253 13.96 -7.71 31.37
N SER A 254 13.93 -6.61 32.13
CA SER A 254 13.30 -5.37 31.70
C SER A 254 14.00 -4.78 30.48
N LEU A 255 13.27 -3.99 29.68
CA LEU A 255 13.83 -3.32 28.50
C LEU A 255 14.93 -2.32 28.86
N ALA A 256 14.75 -1.56 29.95
CA ALA A 256 15.76 -0.63 30.44
C ALA A 256 17.06 -1.36 30.81
N GLU A 257 16.96 -2.51 31.50
CA GLU A 257 18.12 -3.33 31.81
C GLU A 257 18.76 -3.92 30.54
N ALA A 258 17.96 -4.32 29.55
CA ALA A 258 18.47 -4.82 28.28
C ALA A 258 19.27 -3.75 27.50
N ILE A 259 18.83 -2.49 27.52
CA ILE A 259 19.56 -1.37 26.89
C ILE A 259 20.91 -1.13 27.59
N GLU A 260 20.95 -1.16 28.92
CA GLU A 260 22.22 -1.03 29.66
C GLU A 260 23.17 -2.21 29.40
N ARG A 261 22.63 -3.44 29.32
CA ARG A 261 23.43 -4.63 28.94
C ARG A 261 23.92 -4.58 27.50
N GLU A 262 23.13 -4.04 26.58
CA GLU A 262 23.53 -3.81 25.19
C GLU A 262 24.70 -2.83 25.14
N LYS A 263 24.57 -1.69 25.83
CA LYS A 263 25.60 -0.68 25.91
C LYS A 263 26.90 -1.24 26.50
N ALA A 264 26.83 -1.96 27.62
CA ALA A 264 28.00 -2.59 28.23
C ALA A 264 28.65 -3.60 27.28
N PHE A 265 27.85 -4.43 26.59
CA PHE A 265 28.37 -5.41 25.63
C PHE A 265 29.18 -4.73 24.52
N PHE A 266 28.63 -3.73 23.84
CA PHE A 266 29.34 -3.07 22.77
C PHE A 266 30.55 -2.26 23.26
N ASN A 267 30.43 -1.64 24.43
CA ASN A 267 31.52 -0.85 25.01
C ASN A 267 32.71 -1.72 25.43
N ASP A 268 32.46 -2.90 25.99
CA ASP A 268 33.50 -3.74 26.58
C ASP A 268 34.08 -4.76 25.57
N HIS A 269 33.42 -4.95 24.42
CA HIS A 269 33.85 -5.92 23.41
C HIS A 269 35.03 -5.39 22.59
N ALA A 270 36.14 -6.15 22.56
CA ALA A 270 37.40 -5.73 21.92
C ALA A 270 37.25 -5.27 20.46
N HIS A 271 36.43 -5.98 19.67
CA HIS A 271 36.18 -5.68 18.26
C HIS A 271 35.03 -4.68 18.04
N PHE A 272 33.85 -4.94 18.63
CA PHE A 272 32.64 -4.14 18.38
C PHE A 272 32.62 -2.77 19.06
N HIS A 273 33.53 -2.48 20.00
CA HIS A 273 33.67 -1.15 20.59
C HIS A 273 33.96 -0.06 19.55
N THR A 274 34.62 -0.39 18.44
CA THR A 274 34.83 0.55 17.32
C THR A 274 33.49 0.99 16.72
N LEU A 275 32.59 0.03 16.43
CA LEU A 275 31.26 0.30 15.87
C LEU A 275 30.38 1.12 16.82
N TYR A 276 30.57 0.94 18.13
CA TYR A 276 29.89 1.74 19.15
C TYR A 276 30.32 3.21 19.10
N ASN A 277 31.61 3.49 19.01
CA ASN A 277 32.15 4.86 18.94
C ASN A 277 31.77 5.57 17.64
N GLU A 278 31.64 4.81 16.56
CA GLU A 278 31.20 5.32 15.25
C GLU A 278 29.68 5.57 15.19
N GLY A 279 28.93 5.19 16.23
CA GLY A 279 27.48 5.35 16.30
C GLY A 279 26.69 4.37 15.43
N GLN A 280 27.32 3.27 15.00
CA GLN A 280 26.70 2.22 14.17
C GLN A 280 26.13 1.05 14.99
N ALA A 281 26.23 1.11 16.31
CA ALA A 281 25.73 0.08 17.21
C ALA A 281 24.64 0.61 18.15
N THR A 282 23.84 -0.31 18.69
CA THR A 282 22.77 -0.14 19.69
C THR A 282 21.38 0.23 19.18
N VAL A 283 20.35 -0.21 19.91
CA VAL A 283 18.94 0.06 19.62
C VAL A 283 18.60 1.56 19.70
N PRO A 284 19.07 2.35 20.69
CA PRO A 284 18.80 3.79 20.71
C PRO A 284 19.34 4.51 19.47
N LYS A 285 20.55 4.17 19.02
CA LYS A 285 21.12 4.74 17.78
C LYS A 285 20.40 4.27 16.53
N LEU A 286 19.92 3.02 16.53
CA LEU A 286 19.06 2.52 15.47
C LEU A 286 17.75 3.34 15.39
N ALA A 287 17.09 3.61 16.52
CA ALA A 287 15.87 4.41 16.56
C ALA A 287 16.10 5.82 15.98
N GLU A 288 17.17 6.51 16.43
CA GLU A 288 17.57 7.82 15.89
C GLU A 288 17.77 7.76 14.37
N LYS A 289 18.53 6.77 13.89
CA LYS A 289 18.81 6.60 12.46
C LYS A 289 17.53 6.32 11.66
N LEU A 290 16.67 5.42 12.12
CA LEU A 290 15.41 5.09 11.43
C LEU A 290 14.49 6.31 11.30
N THR A 291 14.40 7.13 12.36
CA THR A 291 13.59 8.35 12.32
C THR A 291 14.17 9.36 11.32
N ILE A 292 15.49 9.55 11.27
CA ILE A 292 16.15 10.41 10.26
C ILE A 292 15.85 9.90 8.84
N GLU A 293 16.11 8.62 8.60
CA GLU A 293 15.94 8.02 7.28
C GLU A 293 14.48 8.06 6.80
N LEU A 294 13.52 7.92 7.72
CA LEU A 294 12.10 8.03 7.39
C LEU A 294 11.74 9.47 6.98
N VAL A 295 12.16 10.48 7.74
CA VAL A 295 11.84 11.87 7.44
C VAL A 295 12.46 12.32 6.13
N GLU A 296 13.75 12.03 5.90
CA GLU A 296 14.40 12.34 4.62
C GLU A 296 13.71 11.64 3.45
N HIS A 297 13.21 10.42 3.66
CA HIS A 297 12.46 9.70 2.64
C HIS A 297 11.07 10.29 2.39
N ILE A 298 10.37 10.74 3.44
CA ILE A 298 9.11 11.48 3.32
C ILE A 298 9.34 12.75 2.52
N GLU A 299 10.30 13.60 2.90
CA GLU A 299 10.60 14.86 2.23
C GLU A 299 10.90 14.66 0.74
N ARG A 300 11.66 13.62 0.40
CA ARG A 300 11.99 13.28 -1.00
C ARG A 300 10.79 12.76 -1.78
N SER A 301 9.86 12.08 -1.11
CA SER A 301 8.69 11.45 -1.74
C SER A 301 7.50 12.41 -1.86
N LEU A 302 7.44 13.46 -1.04
CA LEU A 302 6.30 14.40 -0.99
C LEU A 302 5.94 15.03 -2.34
N PRO A 303 6.88 15.57 -3.14
CA PRO A 303 6.52 16.17 -4.44
C PRO A 303 5.89 15.15 -5.40
N ARG A 304 6.41 13.93 -5.38
CA ARG A 304 5.86 12.83 -6.21
C ARG A 304 4.51 12.38 -5.70
N LEU A 305 4.32 12.35 -4.38
CA LEU A 305 3.04 12.00 -3.77
C LEU A 305 1.97 13.03 -4.11
N GLU A 306 2.30 14.32 -4.10
CA GLU A 306 1.41 15.41 -4.53
C GLU A 306 0.97 15.22 -5.99
N GLU A 307 1.91 14.97 -6.90
CA GLU A 307 1.61 14.69 -8.32
C GLU A 307 0.71 13.45 -8.49
N GLN A 308 0.99 12.37 -7.75
CA GLN A 308 0.16 11.15 -7.77
C GLN A 308 -1.26 11.40 -7.23
N ILE A 309 -1.41 12.24 -6.20
CA ILE A 309 -2.72 12.62 -5.66
C ILE A 309 -3.50 13.43 -6.70
N GLU A 310 -2.88 14.42 -7.33
CA GLU A 310 -3.52 15.25 -8.36
C GLU A 310 -3.94 14.42 -9.58
N GLU A 311 -3.07 13.52 -10.05
CA GLU A 311 -3.38 12.61 -11.15
C GLU A 311 -4.55 11.70 -10.79
N LYS A 312 -4.52 11.08 -9.60
CA LYS A 312 -5.58 10.17 -9.15
C LYS A 312 -6.90 10.91 -8.95
N LEU A 313 -6.86 12.15 -8.47
CA LEU A 313 -8.03 13.01 -8.33
C LEU A 313 -8.64 13.32 -9.70
N ALA A 314 -7.82 13.72 -10.67
CA ALA A 314 -8.28 14.02 -12.03
C ALA A 314 -8.91 12.79 -12.72
N GLN A 315 -8.27 11.63 -12.59
CA GLN A 315 -8.81 10.36 -13.09
C GLN A 315 -10.17 10.03 -12.45
N THR A 316 -10.27 10.15 -11.12
CA THR A 316 -11.50 9.85 -10.38
C THR A 316 -12.61 10.83 -10.73
N GLN A 317 -12.30 12.11 -10.92
CA GLN A 317 -13.26 13.12 -11.37
C GLN A 317 -13.76 12.83 -12.78
N ALA A 318 -12.88 12.48 -13.71
CA ALA A 318 -13.28 12.10 -15.07
C ALA A 318 -14.17 10.83 -15.09
N GLU A 319 -13.88 9.84 -14.24
CA GLU A 319 -14.73 8.67 -14.06
C GLU A 319 -16.10 9.06 -13.46
N LEU A 320 -16.12 9.92 -12.45
CA LEU A 320 -17.35 10.41 -11.82
C LEU A 320 -18.23 11.18 -12.81
N GLU A 321 -17.64 12.04 -13.63
CA GLU A 321 -18.32 12.77 -14.70
C GLU A 321 -18.95 11.83 -15.72
N ARG A 322 -18.28 10.71 -16.04
CA ARG A 322 -18.82 9.69 -16.96
C ARG A 322 -20.06 9.00 -16.40
N TYR A 323 -20.14 8.81 -15.08
CA TYR A 323 -21.35 8.27 -14.43
C TYR A 323 -22.48 9.31 -14.35
N GLY A 324 -22.13 10.60 -14.42
CA GLY A 324 -23.06 11.71 -14.35
C GLY A 324 -23.68 11.87 -12.96
N THR A 325 -24.57 12.85 -12.84
CA THR A 325 -25.37 13.02 -11.63
C THR A 325 -26.47 11.96 -11.60
N GLY A 326 -26.47 11.13 -10.55
CA GLY A 326 -27.54 10.18 -10.29
C GLY A 326 -28.89 10.86 -10.09
N PRO A 327 -30.00 10.10 -10.01
CA PRO A 327 -31.31 10.68 -9.79
C PRO A 327 -31.35 11.45 -8.46
N PRO A 328 -31.97 12.65 -8.42
CA PRO A 328 -32.12 13.42 -7.19
C PRO A 328 -32.82 12.64 -6.07
N THR A 329 -32.52 12.96 -4.81
CA THR A 329 -33.19 12.30 -3.68
C THR A 329 -34.64 12.75 -3.55
N ASP A 330 -34.92 14.02 -3.85
CA ASP A 330 -36.25 14.62 -3.74
C ASP A 330 -37.22 14.11 -4.83
N PRO A 331 -38.44 13.64 -4.48
CA PRO A 331 -39.40 13.14 -5.45
C PRO A 331 -39.82 14.14 -6.54
N ALA A 332 -39.89 15.44 -6.25
CA ALA A 332 -40.26 16.44 -7.25
C ALA A 332 -39.13 16.68 -8.25
N GLU A 333 -37.89 16.74 -7.77
CA GLU A 333 -36.69 16.83 -8.62
C GLU A 333 -36.48 15.56 -9.46
N ARG A 334 -36.86 14.38 -8.97
CA ARG A 334 -36.80 13.12 -9.77
C ARG A 334 -37.66 13.18 -11.02
N LEU A 335 -38.84 13.80 -10.95
CA LEU A 335 -39.72 13.92 -12.10
C LEU A 335 -39.07 14.82 -13.17
N ILE A 336 -38.46 15.93 -12.74
CA ILE A 336 -37.72 16.85 -13.63
C ILE A 336 -36.54 16.12 -14.27
N PHE A 337 -35.73 15.41 -13.48
CA PHE A 337 -34.62 14.61 -13.97
C PHE A 337 -35.06 13.55 -15.01
N LEU A 338 -36.18 12.86 -14.76
CA LEU A 338 -36.73 11.90 -15.72
C LEU A 338 -37.17 12.59 -17.01
N ILE A 339 -37.85 13.73 -16.91
CA ILE A 339 -38.27 14.53 -18.08
C ILE A 339 -37.04 14.96 -18.89
N ASP A 340 -35.96 15.39 -18.24
CA ASP A 340 -34.72 15.79 -18.92
C ASP A 340 -34.08 14.60 -19.65
N LYS A 341 -34.00 13.42 -19.01
CA LYS A 341 -33.46 12.21 -19.64
C LYS A 341 -34.31 11.73 -20.82
N VAL A 342 -35.64 11.74 -20.69
CA VAL A 342 -36.56 11.38 -21.79
C VAL A 342 -36.47 12.41 -22.91
N SER A 343 -36.35 13.70 -22.59
CA SER A 343 -36.21 14.76 -23.59
C SER A 343 -34.89 14.66 -24.35
N ALA A 344 -33.77 14.38 -23.67
CA ALA A 344 -32.47 14.14 -24.29
C ALA A 344 -32.50 12.93 -25.24
N PHE A 345 -33.07 11.80 -24.78
CA PHE A 345 -33.26 10.61 -25.63
C PHE A 345 -34.12 10.93 -26.88
N THR A 346 -35.20 11.70 -26.69
CA THR A 346 -36.09 12.07 -27.79
C THR A 346 -35.37 12.99 -28.79
N GLN A 347 -34.53 13.92 -28.31
CA GLN A 347 -33.70 14.77 -29.18
C GLN A 347 -32.67 13.94 -29.97
N ASP A 348 -31.99 12.97 -29.32
CA ASP A 348 -31.06 12.08 -30.01
C ASP A 348 -31.78 11.22 -31.07
N ALA A 349 -32.99 10.72 -30.78
CA ALA A 349 -33.80 9.97 -31.73
C ALA A 349 -34.26 10.83 -32.93
N ILE A 350 -34.62 12.10 -32.69
CA ILE A 350 -34.94 13.06 -33.75
C ILE A 350 -33.70 13.34 -34.60
N GLY A 351 -32.54 13.59 -33.98
CA GLY A 351 -31.27 13.81 -34.70
C GLY A 351 -30.91 12.62 -35.60
N LEU A 352 -31.09 11.39 -35.10
CA LEU A 352 -30.93 10.19 -35.92
C LEU A 352 -31.90 10.14 -37.12
N ALA A 353 -33.15 10.54 -36.92
CA ALA A 353 -34.18 10.54 -37.96
C ALA A 353 -33.95 11.65 -39.01
N THR A 354 -33.28 12.74 -38.66
CA THR A 354 -32.89 13.81 -39.59
C THR A 354 -31.52 13.56 -40.25
N GLY A 355 -30.78 12.55 -39.80
CA GLY A 355 -29.51 12.11 -40.38
C GLY A 355 -28.27 12.71 -39.74
N GLU A 356 -28.39 13.25 -38.54
CA GLU A 356 -27.28 13.64 -37.69
C GLU A 356 -26.62 12.40 -37.06
N GLU A 357 -25.34 12.53 -36.68
CA GLU A 357 -24.63 11.47 -35.95
C GLU A 357 -25.06 11.45 -34.47
N LEU A 358 -25.21 10.25 -33.92
CA LEU A 358 -25.36 10.06 -32.48
C LEU A 358 -24.19 10.70 -31.73
N LYS A 359 -24.50 11.49 -30.71
CA LYS A 359 -23.51 12.08 -29.81
C LYS A 359 -22.94 11.06 -28.81
N CYS A 360 -23.62 9.93 -28.61
CA CYS A 360 -23.26 8.88 -27.66
C CYS A 360 -23.11 7.52 -28.37
N GLY A 361 -21.94 6.87 -28.23
CA GLY A 361 -21.64 5.56 -28.81
C GLY A 361 -20.78 5.59 -30.08
N ASP A 362 -20.76 4.49 -30.83
CA ASP A 362 -20.11 4.43 -32.15
C ASP A 362 -20.77 5.46 -33.08
N LYS A 363 -19.95 6.28 -33.76
CA LYS A 363 -20.40 7.32 -34.71
C LYS A 363 -21.10 6.68 -35.93
N LEU A 364 -22.32 6.25 -35.72
CA LEU A 364 -23.13 5.55 -36.69
C LEU A 364 -24.15 6.52 -37.25
N ASN A 365 -23.94 6.94 -38.50
CA ASN A 365 -24.95 7.63 -39.27
C ASN A 365 -25.87 6.59 -39.92
N VAL A 366 -27.12 6.48 -39.47
CA VAL A 366 -28.10 5.51 -39.97
C VAL A 366 -28.36 5.68 -41.47
N PHE A 367 -28.38 6.93 -41.97
CA PHE A 367 -28.59 7.21 -43.39
C PHE A 367 -27.44 6.72 -44.26
N SER A 368 -26.19 6.76 -43.77
CA SER A 368 -25.05 6.21 -44.51
C SER A 368 -25.19 4.71 -44.73
N THR A 369 -25.68 3.98 -43.72
CA THR A 369 -25.93 2.54 -43.79
C THR A 369 -27.11 2.23 -44.72
N LEU A 370 -28.23 2.93 -44.54
CA LEU A 370 -29.41 2.77 -45.39
C LEU A 370 -29.11 3.07 -46.86
N ARG A 371 -28.32 4.13 -47.16
CA ARG A 371 -27.92 4.47 -48.54
C ARG A 371 -27.11 3.35 -49.18
N ARG A 372 -26.24 2.67 -48.44
CA ARG A 372 -25.48 1.52 -48.94
C ARG A 372 -26.40 0.34 -49.27
N GLU A 373 -27.35 0.01 -48.40
CA GLU A 373 -28.30 -1.08 -48.66
C GLU A 373 -29.26 -0.75 -49.82
N PHE A 374 -29.74 0.49 -49.91
CA PHE A 374 -30.52 0.94 -51.07
C PHE A 374 -29.71 0.91 -52.36
N GLY A 375 -28.41 1.22 -52.31
CA GLY A 375 -27.51 1.06 -53.45
C GLY A 375 -27.41 -0.40 -53.92
N LYS A 376 -27.26 -1.35 -53.00
CA LYS A 376 -27.28 -2.79 -53.33
C LYS A 376 -28.62 -3.22 -53.93
N TRP A 377 -29.73 -2.73 -53.37
CA TRP A 377 -31.06 -3.00 -53.90
C TRP A 377 -31.25 -2.43 -55.30
N SER A 378 -30.77 -1.22 -55.58
CA SER A 378 -30.79 -0.63 -56.93
C SER A 378 -30.05 -1.51 -57.93
N ILE A 379 -28.84 -1.96 -57.58
CA ILE A 379 -28.05 -2.86 -58.44
C ILE A 379 -28.80 -4.17 -58.69
N HIS A 380 -29.47 -4.73 -57.66
CA HIS A 380 -30.28 -5.93 -57.81
C HIS A 380 -31.47 -5.73 -58.75
N LEU A 381 -32.16 -4.58 -58.66
CA LEU A 381 -33.25 -4.22 -59.56
C LEU A 381 -32.77 -4.05 -61.01
N ASP A 382 -31.63 -3.38 -61.21
CA ASP A 382 -31.04 -3.18 -62.53
C ASP A 382 -30.66 -4.51 -63.19
N LEU A 383 -30.18 -5.48 -62.41
CA LEU A 383 -29.82 -6.82 -62.88
C LEU A 383 -31.03 -7.73 -63.14
N SER A 384 -32.20 -7.45 -62.54
CA SER A 384 -33.40 -8.30 -62.63
C SER A 384 -34.36 -7.93 -63.77
N GLY A 385 -34.06 -6.88 -64.55
CA GLY A 385 -34.47 -6.78 -65.96
C GLY A 385 -35.96 -6.69 -66.29
N ASN A 386 -36.81 -6.17 -65.39
CA ASN A 386 -38.22 -5.90 -65.73
C ASN A 386 -38.44 -4.42 -66.04
N ASN A 387 -38.88 -4.12 -67.27
CA ASN A 387 -39.32 -2.80 -67.74
C ASN A 387 -40.27 -2.15 -66.72
N CYS A 388 -39.76 -1.23 -65.93
CA CYS A 388 -40.52 -0.55 -64.88
C CYS A 388 -40.41 0.97 -65.02
N GLU A 389 -40.65 1.48 -66.24
CA GLU A 389 -40.80 2.93 -66.46
C GLU A 389 -41.95 3.53 -65.62
N CYS A 390 -42.95 2.74 -65.22
CA CYS A 390 -44.02 3.18 -64.30
C CYS A 390 -43.62 3.22 -62.81
N LEU A 391 -42.61 2.46 -62.37
CA LEU A 391 -42.23 2.45 -60.94
C LEU A 391 -41.30 3.60 -60.57
N ILE A 392 -40.54 4.18 -61.51
CA ILE A 392 -39.61 5.29 -61.22
C ILE A 392 -40.38 6.55 -60.81
N SER A 393 -41.53 6.83 -61.42
CA SER A 393 -42.42 7.94 -61.02
C SER A 393 -43.09 7.69 -59.67
N ILE A 394 -43.44 6.43 -59.37
CA ILE A 394 -43.93 6.02 -58.05
C ILE A 394 -42.82 6.11 -57.01
N TRP A 395 -41.56 5.87 -57.38
CA TRP A 395 -40.38 5.97 -56.53
C TRP A 395 -40.04 7.40 -56.13
N LEU A 396 -40.11 8.37 -57.06
CA LEU A 396 -39.94 9.79 -56.71
C LEU A 396 -41.08 10.29 -55.83
N LEU A 397 -42.32 9.86 -56.09
CA LEU A 397 -43.48 10.18 -55.25
C LEU A 397 -43.45 9.49 -53.89
N ALA A 398 -42.95 8.26 -53.80
CA ALA A 398 -42.81 7.50 -52.56
C ALA A 398 -41.58 7.93 -51.76
N TRP A 399 -40.49 8.36 -52.39
CA TRP A 399 -39.33 8.96 -51.74
C TRP A 399 -39.67 10.36 -51.24
N CYS A 400 -40.28 11.22 -52.05
CA CYS A 400 -40.80 12.49 -51.58
C CYS A 400 -41.86 12.29 -50.50
N ARG A 401 -42.78 11.32 -50.61
CA ARG A 401 -43.76 11.03 -49.53
C ARG A 401 -43.14 10.41 -48.30
N ALA A 402 -42.13 9.56 -48.39
CA ALA A 402 -41.50 8.96 -47.23
C ALA A 402 -40.66 10.00 -46.47
N VAL A 403 -39.96 10.88 -47.20
CA VAL A 403 -39.25 12.03 -46.63
C VAL A 403 -40.25 13.05 -46.05
N HIS A 404 -41.34 13.39 -46.77
CA HIS A 404 -42.39 14.28 -46.25
C HIS A 404 -43.25 13.66 -45.14
N GLN A 405 -43.49 12.35 -45.12
CA GLN A 405 -44.25 11.67 -44.06
C GLN A 405 -43.40 11.46 -42.82
N LEU A 406 -42.09 11.31 -42.96
CA LEU A 406 -41.18 11.41 -41.82
C LEU A 406 -41.16 12.84 -41.26
N GLU A 407 -41.17 13.87 -42.11
CA GLU A 407 -41.36 15.25 -41.62
C GLU A 407 -42.76 15.50 -41.00
N TYR A 408 -43.84 14.99 -41.60
CA TYR A 408 -45.22 15.21 -41.12
C TYR A 408 -45.60 14.39 -39.87
N MET A 409 -45.14 13.14 -39.72
CA MET A 409 -45.39 12.36 -38.49
C MET A 409 -44.73 13.01 -37.27
N PHE A 410 -43.58 13.66 -37.44
CA PHE A 410 -42.85 14.27 -36.34
C PHE A 410 -43.34 15.68 -35.99
N VAL A 411 -43.81 16.48 -36.97
CA VAL A 411 -44.51 17.76 -36.69
C VAL A 411 -45.81 17.53 -35.89
N CYS A 412 -46.56 16.45 -36.18
CA CYS A 412 -47.74 16.09 -35.38
C CYS A 412 -47.42 15.65 -33.94
N CYS A 413 -46.23 15.10 -33.67
CA CYS A 413 -45.81 14.77 -32.30
C CYS A 413 -45.30 15.98 -31.51
N SER A 414 -44.80 17.03 -32.18
CA SER A 414 -44.38 18.28 -31.53
C SER A 414 -45.55 19.23 -31.22
N GLN A 415 -46.70 19.07 -31.87
CA GLN A 415 -47.90 19.91 -31.64
C GLN A 415 -48.83 19.40 -30.52
N HIS A 416 -48.42 18.37 -29.77
CA HIS A 416 -49.13 17.91 -28.57
C HIS A 416 -48.46 18.32 -27.24
N LYS A 417 -47.55 19.31 -27.28
CA LYS A 417 -47.12 20.08 -26.10
C LYS A 417 -47.79 21.46 -26.14
N ASP A 418 -49.02 21.50 -25.67
CA ASP A 418 -49.64 22.62 -24.95
C ASP A 418 -50.54 22.04 -23.86
#